data_AF-A0A2M7FF51-F1
#
_entry.id   AF-A0A2M7FF51-F1
#
_cell.length_a   1.000
_cell.length_b   1.000
_cell.length_c   1.000
_cell.angle_alpha   90.00
_cell.angle_beta   90.00
_cell.angle_gamma   90.00
#
_symmetry.space_group_name_H-M   'P 1'
#
loop_
_entity.id
_entity.type
_entity.pdbx_description
1 polymer ?
#
loop_
_entity_poly.entity_id
_entity_poly.type
_entity_poly.pdbx_seq_one_letter_code
_entity_poly.pdbx_strand_id
1 'polypeptide(L)'
;MKIEKRDGDYLITPDDTEDPKRVLAAIARASIEYAGPRGMSHLSNQDFSLSWSEAERFVQLDDFTEPALYLDYAGPGLCKTKIMQREPNTFTMYGYMFERDRGNPIPMFERAQELLDDEKKPSMVDPRRMQRGEGLDMLLSSYDLVRKEKESDWEFLKRVFPALFKYEPELSFQILMGMNPKNWTEANKALVLFLAMSEGNVSEWINGFPGDPIGL
;
A
#
# COMPACT_ATOMS: atom_id res chain seq x y z
N MET A 1 7.51 13.89 -15.60
CA MET A 1 8.41 13.81 -14.43
C MET A 1 9.47 12.75 -14.71
N LYS A 2 10.73 13.01 -14.34
CA LYS A 2 11.83 12.05 -14.47
C LYS A 2 12.25 11.48 -13.11
N ILE A 3 12.43 10.16 -13.07
CA ILE A 3 12.90 9.42 -11.88
C ILE A 3 14.23 8.73 -12.22
N GLU A 4 15.24 8.93 -11.39
CA GLU A 4 16.55 8.29 -11.55
C GLU A 4 17.01 7.70 -10.22
N LYS A 5 17.37 6.41 -10.19
CA LYS A 5 17.97 5.79 -9.00
C LYS A 5 19.47 6.07 -8.97
N ARG A 6 19.97 6.72 -7.92
CA ARG A 6 21.39 7.03 -7.68
C ARG A 6 21.79 6.61 -6.27
N ASP A 7 22.81 5.76 -6.15
CA ASP A 7 23.36 5.30 -4.86
C ASP A 7 22.31 4.78 -3.86
N GLY A 8 21.24 4.14 -4.37
CA GLY A 8 20.15 3.62 -3.56
C GLY A 8 19.01 4.61 -3.30
N ASP A 9 19.20 5.89 -3.61
CA ASP A 9 18.19 6.94 -3.51
C ASP A 9 17.50 7.21 -4.85
N TYR A 10 16.35 7.87 -4.80
CA TYR A 10 15.55 8.21 -5.97
C TYR A 10 15.55 9.73 -6.15
N LEU A 11 16.22 10.18 -7.22
CA LEU A 11 16.18 11.56 -7.68
C LEU A 11 14.92 11.77 -8.51
N ILE A 12 14.18 12.83 -8.19
CA ILE A 12 12.92 13.20 -8.82
C ILE A 12 13.09 14.61 -9.38
N THR A 13 12.88 14.75 -10.68
CA THR A 13 12.98 16.03 -11.40
C THR A 13 11.69 16.23 -12.19
N PRO A 14 10.86 17.25 -11.87
CA PRO A 14 9.77 17.68 -12.73
C PRO A 14 10.31 18.06 -14.11
N ASP A 15 9.55 17.78 -15.16
CA ASP A 15 9.87 18.30 -16.49
C ASP A 15 9.59 19.82 -16.54
N ASP A 16 10.17 20.53 -17.52
CA ASP A 16 10.09 21.99 -17.63
C ASP A 16 8.65 22.54 -17.72
N THR A 17 7.69 21.69 -18.12
CA THR A 17 6.27 22.02 -18.24
C THR A 17 5.43 21.64 -17.02
N GLU A 18 6.01 20.93 -16.06
CA GLU A 18 5.29 20.43 -14.88
C GLU A 18 5.42 21.39 -13.69
N ASP A 19 4.33 21.58 -12.95
CA ASP A 19 4.39 22.27 -11.66
C ASP A 19 5.00 21.32 -10.60
N PRO A 20 6.13 21.68 -9.96
CA PRO A 20 6.77 20.87 -8.93
C PRO A 20 5.82 20.51 -7.78
N LYS A 21 4.92 21.42 -7.41
CA LYS A 21 3.95 21.16 -6.35
C LYS A 21 2.96 20.07 -6.77
N ARG A 22 2.55 20.10 -8.03
CA ARG A 22 1.66 19.10 -8.62
C ARG A 22 2.32 17.73 -8.71
N VAL A 23 3.61 17.68 -9.07
CA VAL A 23 4.40 16.44 -9.10
C VAL A 23 4.47 15.80 -7.72
N LEU A 24 4.84 16.56 -6.69
CA LEU A 24 4.89 16.04 -5.32
C LEU A 24 3.51 15.65 -4.79
N ALA A 25 2.46 16.38 -5.16
CA ALA A 25 1.09 16.02 -4.83
C ALA A 25 0.68 14.69 -5.50
N ALA A 26 1.09 14.44 -6.75
CA ALA A 26 0.84 13.17 -7.43
C ALA A 26 1.51 12.00 -6.71
N ILE A 27 2.76 12.19 -6.27
CA ILE A 27 3.49 11.21 -5.46
C ILE A 27 2.79 10.98 -4.12
N ALA A 28 2.27 12.03 -3.48
CA ALA A 28 1.54 11.89 -2.22
C ALA A 28 0.27 11.04 -2.40
N ARG A 29 -0.51 11.29 -3.46
CA ARG A 29 -1.69 10.50 -3.82
C ARG A 29 -1.32 9.05 -4.09
N ALA A 30 -0.36 8.82 -4.99
CA ALA A 30 0.12 7.49 -5.33
C ALA A 30 0.66 6.73 -4.11
N SER A 31 1.35 7.44 -3.21
CA SER A 31 1.86 6.86 -1.96
C SER A 31 0.75 6.33 -1.06
N ILE A 32 -0.35 7.07 -0.93
CA ILE A 32 -1.52 6.68 -0.12
C ILE A 32 -2.29 5.55 -0.79
N GLU A 33 -2.52 5.65 -2.10
CA GLU A 33 -3.12 4.56 -2.88
C GLU A 33 -2.30 3.27 -2.73
N TYR A 34 -0.98 3.40 -2.82
CA TYR A 34 -0.05 2.30 -2.66
C TYR A 34 -0.07 1.77 -1.21
N ALA A 35 -0.32 2.60 -0.18
CA ALA A 35 -0.17 2.22 1.23
C ALA A 35 -1.42 1.51 1.80
N GLY A 36 -2.60 1.80 1.25
CA GLY A 36 -3.87 1.29 1.76
C GLY A 36 -4.08 1.40 3.28
N PRO A 37 -3.69 2.50 3.97
CA PRO A 37 -3.64 2.52 5.42
C PRO A 37 -5.04 2.47 6.04
N ARG A 38 -5.24 1.54 6.98
CA ARG A 38 -6.50 1.26 7.69
C ARG A 38 -6.97 2.34 8.68
N GLY A 39 -6.25 3.45 8.81
CA GLY A 39 -6.56 4.54 9.76
C GLY A 39 -7.24 5.77 9.14
N MET A 40 -7.48 5.82 7.84
CA MET A 40 -8.12 6.98 7.17
C MET A 40 -9.60 6.71 6.82
N SER A 41 -10.20 5.64 7.36
CA SER A 41 -11.59 5.24 7.10
C SER A 41 -12.64 6.30 7.49
N HIS A 42 -12.27 7.23 8.37
CA HIS A 42 -13.09 8.34 8.85
C HIS A 42 -12.93 9.62 8.01
N LEU A 43 -11.92 9.68 7.14
CA LEU A 43 -11.79 10.69 6.09
C LEU A 43 -12.45 10.13 4.83
N SER A 44 -13.77 10.27 4.82
CA SER A 44 -14.69 9.88 3.77
C SER A 44 -14.15 10.00 2.34
N ASN A 45 -13.92 8.86 1.68
CA ASN A 45 -14.58 8.51 0.41
C ASN A 45 -14.16 7.12 -0.10
N GLN A 46 -14.98 6.58 -0.99
CA GLN A 46 -14.95 5.22 -1.50
C GLN A 46 -13.73 4.90 -2.39
N ASP A 47 -12.80 5.84 -2.57
CA ASP A 47 -11.50 5.69 -3.21
C ASP A 47 -10.42 6.05 -2.19
N PHE A 48 -9.40 5.19 -1.99
CA PHE A 48 -8.24 5.47 -1.13
C PHE A 48 -7.31 6.51 -1.77
N SER A 49 -7.87 7.56 -2.38
CA SER A 49 -7.15 8.59 -3.09
C SER A 49 -7.48 9.93 -2.47
N LEU A 50 -6.46 10.69 -2.06
CA LEU A 50 -6.64 12.10 -1.73
C LEU A 50 -7.16 12.83 -2.97
N SER A 51 -7.98 13.86 -2.78
CA SER A 51 -8.14 14.89 -3.80
C SER A 51 -6.81 15.62 -4.03
N TRP A 52 -6.67 16.29 -5.16
CA TRP A 52 -5.48 17.08 -5.46
C TRP A 52 -5.20 18.16 -4.41
N SER A 53 -6.25 18.87 -3.98
CA SER A 53 -6.13 19.91 -2.96
C SER A 53 -5.72 19.35 -1.59
N GLU A 54 -6.14 18.14 -1.23
CA GLU A 54 -5.69 17.47 -0.01
C GLU A 54 -4.23 17.03 -0.10
N ALA A 55 -3.84 16.45 -1.23
CA ALA A 55 -2.46 16.02 -1.48
C ALA A 55 -1.47 17.19 -1.43
N GLU A 56 -1.86 18.33 -1.99
CA GLU A 56 -1.06 19.57 -1.99
C GLU A 56 -0.81 20.13 -0.58
N ARG A 57 -1.59 19.74 0.45
CA ARG A 57 -1.37 20.18 1.84
C ARG A 57 -0.16 19.52 2.49
N PHE A 58 0.29 18.39 1.96
CA PHE A 58 1.49 17.69 2.41
C PHE A 58 2.77 18.20 1.74
N VAL A 59 2.61 19.05 0.72
CA VAL A 59 3.74 19.57 -0.06
C VAL A 59 4.16 20.92 0.49
N GLN A 60 5.43 21.02 0.84
CA GLN A 60 6.09 22.27 1.23
C GLN A 60 7.23 22.52 0.24
N LEU A 61 7.25 23.69 -0.38
CA LEU A 61 8.32 24.08 -1.29
C LEU A 61 9.03 25.29 -0.72
N ASP A 62 10.27 25.50 -1.15
CA ASP A 62 11.10 26.66 -0.82
C ASP A 62 11.57 26.74 0.65
N ASP A 63 11.35 25.66 1.42
CA ASP A 63 12.01 25.42 2.71
C ASP A 63 12.94 24.20 2.59
N PHE A 64 14.25 24.48 2.48
CA PHE A 64 15.28 23.44 2.37
C PHE A 64 15.64 22.78 3.70
N THR A 65 15.11 23.28 4.81
CA THR A 65 15.35 22.73 6.16
C THR A 65 14.36 21.64 6.52
N GLU A 66 13.16 21.70 5.93
CA GLU A 66 12.09 20.73 6.11
C GLU A 66 11.93 19.82 4.88
N PRO A 67 11.27 18.65 5.02
CA PRO A 67 10.98 17.79 3.89
C PRO A 67 9.95 18.45 2.97
N ALA A 68 10.20 18.38 1.66
CA ALA A 68 9.28 18.92 0.66
C ALA A 68 7.98 18.11 0.53
N LEU A 69 8.04 16.83 0.86
CA LEU A 69 6.87 16.00 1.11
C LEU A 69 7.17 15.13 2.33
N TYR A 70 6.30 15.20 3.33
CA TYR A 70 6.35 14.30 4.48
C TYR A 70 4.98 13.66 4.71
N LEU A 71 4.92 12.37 4.43
CA LEU A 71 3.81 11.51 4.81
C LEU A 71 4.32 10.57 5.90
N ASP A 72 3.70 10.63 7.06
CA ASP A 72 3.98 9.79 8.23
C ASP A 72 2.67 9.55 8.97
N TYR A 73 2.01 8.44 8.65
CA TYR A 73 0.74 8.05 9.28
C TYR A 73 0.98 6.90 10.26
N ALA A 74 0.65 7.13 11.53
CA ALA A 74 0.78 6.16 12.61
C ALA A 74 -0.46 5.25 12.71
N GLY A 75 -0.26 3.95 12.45
CA GLY A 75 -1.24 2.86 12.44
C GLY A 75 -0.64 1.67 11.68
N PRO A 76 -1.25 0.47 11.65
CA PRO A 76 -0.62 -0.76 11.13
C PRO A 76 -0.31 -0.74 9.61
N GLY A 77 -0.59 0.36 8.91
CA GLY A 77 -0.09 0.65 7.57
C GLY A 77 0.71 1.96 7.60
N LEU A 78 2.03 1.86 7.74
CA LEU A 78 2.94 2.99 7.72
C LEU A 78 3.07 3.54 6.29
N CYS A 79 2.58 4.75 6.04
CA CYS A 79 2.94 5.50 4.84
C CYS A 79 4.12 6.40 5.22
N LYS A 80 5.36 5.93 4.99
CA LYS A 80 6.58 6.73 5.20
C LYS A 80 7.16 7.17 3.86
N THR A 81 6.59 8.24 3.32
CA THR A 81 7.12 8.87 2.11
C THR A 81 7.70 10.22 2.50
N LYS A 82 9.02 10.26 2.54
CA LYS A 82 9.79 11.45 2.87
C LYS A 82 10.62 11.85 1.66
N ILE A 83 10.35 13.02 1.11
CA ILE A 83 11.08 13.59 -0.01
C ILE A 83 11.67 14.92 0.44
N MET A 84 12.97 15.09 0.23
CA MET A 84 13.69 16.34 0.51
C MET A 84 13.86 17.14 -0.78
N GLN A 85 13.78 18.46 -0.70
CA GLN A 85 14.23 19.33 -1.78
C GLN A 85 15.74 19.57 -1.62
N ARG A 86 16.51 19.32 -2.69
CA ARG A 86 17.97 19.56 -2.71
C ARG A 86 18.30 20.89 -3.36
N GLU A 87 17.64 21.14 -4.48
CA GLU A 87 17.80 22.31 -5.32
C GLU A 87 16.41 22.72 -5.86
N PRO A 88 16.26 23.91 -6.45
CA PRO A 88 15.04 24.24 -7.19
C PRO A 88 14.67 23.11 -8.16
N ASN A 89 13.42 22.65 -8.07
CA ASN A 89 12.87 21.57 -8.91
C ASN A 89 13.66 20.24 -8.88
N THR A 90 14.42 19.99 -7.82
CA THR A 90 15.16 18.73 -7.67
C THR A 90 14.92 18.15 -6.29
N PHE A 91 14.35 16.96 -6.28
CA PHE A 91 13.91 16.30 -5.05
C PHE A 91 14.55 14.93 -4.90
N THR A 92 14.73 14.49 -3.66
CA THR A 92 15.32 13.18 -3.36
C THR A 92 14.46 12.44 -2.35
N MET A 93 14.07 11.21 -2.71
CA MET A 93 13.52 10.25 -1.78
C MET A 93 14.62 9.27 -1.38
N TYR A 94 14.89 9.16 -0.08
CA TYR A 94 15.85 8.19 0.41
C TYR A 94 15.29 6.78 0.27
N GLY A 95 15.90 5.97 -0.59
CA GLY A 95 15.35 4.67 -0.96
C GLY A 95 15.27 3.74 0.25
N TYR A 96 16.32 3.70 1.07
CA TYR A 96 16.36 2.84 2.26
C TYR A 96 15.23 3.11 3.26
N MET A 97 14.74 4.35 3.37
CA MET A 97 13.66 4.70 4.31
C MET A 97 12.33 4.12 3.84
N PHE A 98 12.07 4.21 2.53
CA PHE A 98 10.86 3.67 1.92
C PHE A 98 10.95 2.15 1.80
N GLU A 99 12.05 1.63 1.25
CA GLU A 99 12.27 0.21 1.01
C GLU A 99 12.19 -0.64 2.29
N ARG A 100 12.71 -0.13 3.42
CA ARG A 100 12.60 -0.80 4.73
C ARG A 100 11.14 -1.04 5.14
N ASP A 101 10.27 -0.08 4.87
CA ASP A 101 8.90 -0.07 5.39
C ASP A 101 7.85 -0.40 4.32
N ARG A 102 8.23 -0.47 3.03
CA ARG A 102 7.29 -0.57 1.89
C ARG A 102 7.81 -1.34 0.68
N GLY A 103 9.08 -1.74 0.66
CA GLY A 103 9.70 -2.39 -0.51
C GLY A 103 9.88 -1.42 -1.69
N ASN A 104 9.67 -1.90 -2.91
CA ASN A 104 10.02 -1.16 -4.12
C ASN A 104 9.13 0.09 -4.36
N PRO A 105 9.67 1.31 -4.43
CA PRO A 105 8.88 2.51 -4.70
C PRO A 105 8.53 2.75 -6.18
N ILE A 106 9.11 2.00 -7.14
CA ILE A 106 8.87 2.20 -8.57
C ILE A 106 7.36 2.20 -8.93
N PRO A 107 6.53 1.26 -8.45
CA PRO A 107 5.09 1.27 -8.74
C PRO A 107 4.37 2.54 -8.25
N MET A 108 4.83 3.13 -7.13
CA MET A 108 4.30 4.40 -6.64
C MET A 108 4.66 5.54 -7.61
N PHE A 109 5.89 5.58 -8.12
CA PHE A 109 6.29 6.59 -9.09
C PHE A 109 5.60 6.43 -10.44
N GLU A 110 5.45 5.22 -10.94
CA GLU A 110 4.68 4.93 -12.16
C GLU A 110 3.24 5.43 -12.02
N ARG A 111 2.60 5.16 -10.87
CA ARG A 111 1.26 5.66 -10.59
C ARG A 111 1.20 7.18 -10.49
N ALA A 112 2.20 7.83 -9.89
CA ALA A 112 2.26 9.28 -9.83
C ALA A 112 2.35 9.90 -11.24
N GLN A 113 3.11 9.28 -12.16
CA GLN A 113 3.18 9.72 -13.55
C GLN A 113 1.82 9.58 -14.26
N GLU A 114 1.13 8.44 -14.11
CA GLU A 114 -0.21 8.25 -14.67
C GLU A 114 -1.22 9.32 -14.20
N LEU A 115 -1.12 9.71 -12.92
CA LEU A 115 -1.97 10.76 -12.35
C LEU A 115 -1.66 12.14 -12.95
N LEU A 116 -0.42 12.42 -13.32
CA LEU A 116 -0.01 13.68 -13.96
C LEU A 116 -0.47 13.75 -15.41
N ASP A 117 -0.46 12.62 -16.12
CA ASP A 117 -0.88 12.53 -17.52
C ASP A 117 -2.42 12.56 -17.69
N ASP A 118 -3.17 12.70 -16.57
CA ASP A 118 -4.64 12.62 -16.49
C ASP A 118 -5.22 11.33 -17.11
N GLU A 119 -4.40 10.29 -17.28
CA GLU A 119 -4.86 9.00 -17.74
C GLU A 119 -5.60 8.29 -16.59
N LYS A 120 -6.93 8.21 -16.70
CA LYS A 120 -7.75 7.35 -15.83
C LYS A 120 -7.54 5.88 -16.16
N LYS A 121 -6.36 5.35 -15.84
CA LYS A 121 -6.15 3.91 -15.76
C LYS A 121 -6.58 3.43 -14.37
N PRO A 122 -7.34 2.32 -14.26
CA PRO A 122 -7.60 1.70 -12.97
C PRO A 122 -6.25 1.40 -12.31
N SER A 123 -6.14 1.68 -11.01
CA SER A 123 -4.91 1.51 -10.22
C SER A 123 -4.24 0.18 -10.56
N MET A 124 -3.04 0.23 -11.16
CA MET A 124 -2.25 -0.97 -11.49
C MET A 124 -1.51 -1.56 -10.28
N VAL A 125 -1.73 -1.03 -9.08
CA VAL A 125 -1.26 -1.68 -7.86
C VAL A 125 -2.16 -2.89 -7.63
N ASP A 126 -1.76 -4.03 -8.20
CA ASP A 126 -2.40 -5.29 -7.93
C ASP A 126 -2.36 -5.51 -6.40
N PRO A 127 -3.51 -5.49 -5.70
CA PRO A 127 -3.56 -5.69 -4.26
C PRO A 127 -2.89 -7.00 -3.83
N ARG A 128 -2.80 -7.96 -4.76
CA ARG A 128 -2.10 -9.24 -4.59
C ARG A 128 -0.60 -9.09 -4.34
N ARG A 129 0.05 -8.00 -4.79
CA ARG A 129 1.49 -7.76 -4.56
C ARG A 129 1.82 -7.47 -3.09
N MET A 130 0.92 -6.79 -2.36
CA MET A 130 1.09 -6.56 -0.91
C MET A 130 0.78 -7.80 -0.05
N GLN A 131 0.18 -8.82 -0.67
CA GLN A 131 -0.28 -10.03 -0.01
C GLN A 131 0.66 -11.21 -0.26
N ARG A 132 1.88 -10.94 -0.73
CA ARG A 132 2.93 -11.94 -0.99
C ARG A 132 4.32 -11.49 -0.57
N GLY A 133 5.24 -12.45 -0.41
CA GLY A 133 6.66 -12.25 -0.08
C GLY A 133 6.88 -11.32 1.11
N GLU A 134 7.87 -10.43 0.99
CA GLU A 134 8.25 -9.45 2.03
C GLU A 134 7.10 -8.49 2.39
N GLY A 135 6.21 -8.17 1.44
CA GLY A 135 5.05 -7.34 1.68
C GLY A 135 4.03 -8.00 2.61
N LEU A 136 3.80 -9.31 2.42
CA LEU A 136 2.97 -10.11 3.31
C LEU A 136 3.59 -10.23 4.70
N ASP A 137 4.90 -10.45 4.78
CA ASP A 137 5.63 -10.61 6.03
C ASP A 137 5.53 -9.36 6.89
N MET A 138 5.74 -8.21 6.25
CA MET A 138 5.62 -6.92 6.89
C MET A 138 4.18 -6.63 7.35
N LEU A 139 3.18 -6.88 6.49
CA LEU A 139 1.77 -6.69 6.84
C LEU A 139 1.35 -7.54 8.05
N LEU A 140 1.79 -8.79 8.11
CA LEU A 140 1.43 -9.70 9.20
C LEU A 140 2.27 -9.47 10.46
N SER A 141 3.48 -8.92 10.32
CA SER A 141 4.32 -8.57 11.47
C SER A 141 3.68 -7.56 12.42
N SER A 142 2.81 -6.66 11.94
CA SER A 142 2.08 -5.71 12.79
C SER A 142 1.04 -6.38 13.70
N TYR A 143 0.75 -7.65 13.46
CA TYR A 143 -0.13 -8.50 14.26
C TYR A 143 0.63 -9.57 15.05
N ASP A 144 1.96 -9.42 15.18
CA ASP A 144 2.87 -10.40 15.77
C ASP A 144 2.86 -11.78 15.05
N LEU A 145 2.45 -11.80 13.78
CA LEU A 145 2.38 -12.99 12.95
C LEU A 145 3.62 -13.03 12.03
N VAL A 146 4.58 -13.88 12.38
CA VAL A 146 5.88 -13.95 11.68
C VAL A 146 6.00 -15.26 10.88
N ARG A 147 6.59 -15.15 9.69
CA ARG A 147 6.89 -16.29 8.81
C ARG A 147 7.96 -17.19 9.41
N LYS A 148 7.79 -18.50 9.28
CA LYS A 148 8.82 -19.48 9.66
C LYS A 148 9.87 -19.62 8.56
N GLU A 149 11.08 -20.02 8.94
CA GLU A 149 12.14 -20.27 7.98
C GLU A 149 11.68 -21.26 6.90
N LYS A 150 11.84 -20.89 5.61
CA LYS A 150 11.46 -21.68 4.41
C LYS A 150 9.95 -21.90 4.22
N GLU A 151 9.09 -21.24 4.98
CA GLU A 151 7.64 -21.31 4.81
C GLU A 151 7.21 -20.54 3.55
N SER A 152 6.50 -21.21 2.64
CA SER A 152 5.93 -20.54 1.46
C SER A 152 4.82 -19.55 1.86
N ASP A 153 4.50 -18.60 0.97
CA ASP A 153 3.42 -17.62 1.21
C ASP A 153 2.11 -18.31 1.59
N TRP A 154 1.79 -19.39 0.89
CA TRP A 154 0.56 -20.11 1.12
C TRP A 154 0.54 -20.86 2.45
N GLU A 155 1.62 -21.52 2.82
CA GLU A 155 1.74 -22.18 4.13
C GLU A 155 1.66 -21.16 5.27
N PHE A 156 2.31 -20.01 5.09
CA PHE A 156 2.26 -18.91 6.04
C PHE A 156 0.83 -18.40 6.21
N LEU A 157 0.14 -18.11 5.10
CA LEU A 157 -1.25 -17.67 5.10
C LEU A 157 -2.18 -18.69 5.77
N LYS A 158 -2.12 -19.98 5.42
CA LYS A 158 -2.96 -21.01 6.06
C LYS A 158 -2.79 -21.03 7.57
N ARG A 159 -1.54 -20.93 8.05
CA ARG A 159 -1.23 -21.00 9.48
C ARG A 159 -1.77 -19.80 10.24
N VAL A 160 -1.63 -18.61 9.67
CA VAL A 160 -1.96 -17.36 10.38
C VAL A 160 -3.40 -16.91 10.17
N PHE A 161 -4.06 -17.38 9.10
CA PHE A 161 -5.43 -16.99 8.74
C PHE A 161 -6.43 -17.19 9.89
N PRO A 162 -6.49 -18.31 10.62
CA PRO A 162 -7.45 -18.47 11.72
C PRO A 162 -7.24 -17.46 12.85
N ALA A 163 -5.97 -17.17 13.17
CA ALA A 163 -5.63 -16.18 14.19
C ALA A 163 -6.00 -14.77 13.72
N LEU A 164 -5.57 -14.39 12.52
CA LEU A 164 -5.87 -13.09 11.94
C LEU A 164 -7.37 -12.88 11.78
N PHE A 165 -8.12 -13.89 11.33
CA PHE A 165 -9.56 -13.80 11.07
C PHE A 165 -10.35 -13.55 12.36
N LYS A 166 -9.87 -14.03 13.51
CA LYS A 166 -10.51 -13.75 14.81
C LYS A 166 -10.46 -12.27 15.18
N TYR A 167 -9.39 -11.57 14.80
CA TYR A 167 -9.21 -10.15 15.10
C TYR A 167 -9.71 -9.25 13.97
N GLU A 168 -9.46 -9.66 12.73
CA GLU A 168 -9.61 -8.88 11.50
C GLU A 168 -10.18 -9.76 10.37
N PRO A 169 -11.49 -10.12 10.43
CA PRO A 169 -12.12 -11.00 9.44
C PRO A 169 -12.00 -10.47 8.01
N GLU A 170 -12.22 -9.17 7.83
CA GLU A 170 -12.18 -8.52 6.53
C GLU A 170 -10.76 -8.49 5.94
N LEU A 171 -9.74 -8.29 6.77
CA LEU A 171 -8.34 -8.31 6.32
C LEU A 171 -7.96 -9.68 5.81
N SER A 172 -8.30 -10.69 6.61
CA SER A 172 -7.93 -12.07 6.34
C SER A 172 -8.48 -12.49 4.99
N PHE A 173 -9.75 -12.16 4.73
CA PHE A 173 -10.36 -12.41 3.42
C PHE A 173 -9.79 -11.55 2.31
N GLN A 174 -9.47 -10.28 2.56
CA GLN A 174 -8.83 -9.43 1.56
C GLN A 174 -7.49 -10.01 1.12
N ILE A 175 -6.69 -10.50 2.08
CA ILE A 175 -5.40 -11.16 1.85
C ILE A 175 -5.58 -12.48 1.10
N LEU A 176 -6.59 -13.27 1.47
CA LEU A 176 -6.86 -14.55 0.84
C LEU A 176 -7.41 -14.43 -0.59
N MET A 177 -8.16 -13.37 -0.86
CA MET A 177 -8.88 -13.20 -2.13
C MET A 177 -8.12 -12.33 -3.12
N GLY A 178 -7.03 -11.66 -2.74
CA GLY A 178 -6.37 -10.74 -3.66
C GLY A 178 -7.17 -9.47 -3.92
N MET A 179 -8.24 -9.23 -3.17
CA MET A 179 -9.34 -8.37 -3.60
C MET A 179 -9.83 -7.46 -2.49
N ASN A 180 -9.97 -6.18 -2.82
CA ASN A 180 -10.52 -5.18 -1.93
C ASN A 180 -11.97 -5.53 -1.52
N PRO A 181 -12.35 -5.38 -0.23
CA PRO A 181 -13.73 -5.58 0.25
C PRO A 181 -14.82 -4.86 -0.55
N LYS A 182 -14.50 -3.74 -1.21
CA LYS A 182 -15.45 -3.01 -2.06
C LYS A 182 -15.83 -3.76 -3.33
N ASN A 183 -14.94 -4.62 -3.84
CA ASN A 183 -15.20 -5.45 -5.02
C ASN A 183 -15.87 -6.78 -4.66
N TRP A 184 -16.20 -6.98 -3.39
CA TRP A 184 -16.85 -8.20 -2.93
C TRP A 184 -18.31 -8.23 -3.36
N THR A 185 -18.70 -9.34 -3.99
CA THR A 185 -20.11 -9.61 -4.23
C THR A 185 -20.84 -9.85 -2.90
N GLU A 186 -22.17 -9.82 -2.92
CA GLU A 186 -22.96 -10.20 -1.73
C GLU A 186 -22.66 -11.64 -1.27
N ALA A 187 -22.27 -12.54 -2.19
CA ALA A 187 -21.84 -13.89 -1.84
C ALA A 187 -20.50 -13.89 -1.06
N ASN A 188 -19.55 -13.03 -1.43
CA ASN A 188 -18.30 -12.87 -0.69
C ASN A 188 -18.58 -12.35 0.73
N LYS A 189 -19.41 -11.32 0.87
CA LYS A 189 -19.78 -10.74 2.17
C LYS A 189 -20.51 -11.75 3.05
N ALA A 190 -21.45 -12.49 2.48
CA ALA A 190 -22.18 -13.55 3.17
C ALA A 190 -21.26 -14.67 3.67
N LEU A 191 -20.24 -15.04 2.88
CA LEU A 191 -19.24 -16.03 3.29
C LEU A 191 -18.40 -15.55 4.48
N VAL A 192 -17.95 -14.28 4.48
CA VAL A 192 -17.23 -13.71 5.62
C VAL A 192 -18.08 -13.72 6.88
N LEU A 193 -19.34 -13.28 6.79
CA LEU A 193 -20.28 -13.33 7.93
C LEU A 193 -20.49 -14.77 8.41
N PHE A 194 -20.72 -15.70 7.49
CA PHE A 194 -20.94 -17.11 7.82
C PHE A 194 -19.77 -17.68 8.62
N LEU A 195 -18.54 -17.43 8.17
CA LEU A 195 -17.35 -17.92 8.86
C LEU A 195 -17.13 -17.22 10.20
N ALA A 196 -17.40 -15.92 10.30
CA ALA A 196 -17.36 -15.19 11.57
C ALA A 196 -18.36 -15.73 12.61
N MET A 197 -19.54 -16.16 12.16
CA MET A 197 -20.56 -16.77 13.02
C MET A 197 -20.28 -18.24 13.36
N SER A 198 -19.37 -18.91 12.65
CA SER A 198 -19.19 -20.36 12.75
C SER A 198 -18.34 -20.83 13.95
N GLU A 199 -17.85 -19.93 14.81
CA GLU A 199 -17.09 -20.14 16.08
C GLU A 199 -15.97 -21.20 16.12
N GLY A 200 -15.64 -21.89 15.02
CA GLY A 200 -14.65 -22.97 15.02
C GLY A 200 -14.28 -23.55 13.66
N ASN A 201 -14.99 -23.20 12.58
CA ASN A 201 -14.80 -23.87 11.28
C ASN A 201 -13.80 -23.18 10.33
N VAL A 202 -13.18 -22.09 10.76
CA VAL A 202 -12.29 -21.28 9.91
C VAL A 202 -10.98 -22.00 9.59
N SER A 203 -10.41 -22.73 10.56
CA SER A 203 -9.20 -23.53 10.37
C SER A 203 -9.44 -24.71 9.42
N GLU A 204 -10.58 -25.39 9.52
CA GLU A 204 -10.93 -26.48 8.62
C GLU A 204 -11.21 -25.94 7.21
N TRP A 205 -11.93 -24.82 7.11
CA TRP A 205 -12.24 -24.16 5.86
C TRP A 205 -10.98 -23.76 5.08
N ILE A 206 -10.01 -23.09 5.72
CA ILE A 206 -8.78 -22.66 5.03
C ILE A 206 -7.89 -23.84 4.62
N ASN A 207 -7.88 -24.91 5.41
CA ASN A 207 -7.13 -26.13 5.09
C ASN A 207 -7.80 -26.97 3.98
N GLY A 208 -9.09 -26.76 3.72
CA GLY A 208 -9.82 -27.37 2.61
C GLY A 208 -9.37 -26.90 1.22
N PHE A 209 -8.59 -25.81 1.14
CA PHE A 209 -8.02 -25.33 -0.11
C PHE A 209 -6.78 -26.16 -0.52
N PRO A 210 -6.79 -26.82 -1.69
CA PRO A 210 -5.69 -27.67 -2.13
C PRO A 210 -4.42 -26.88 -2.52
N GLY A 211 -4.57 -25.59 -2.80
CA GLY A 211 -3.50 -24.68 -3.20
C GLY A 211 -3.90 -23.23 -2.96
N ASP A 212 -2.98 -22.30 -3.21
CA ASP A 212 -3.25 -20.87 -3.08
C ASP A 212 -4.42 -20.47 -4.01
N PRO A 213 -5.54 -19.96 -3.47
CA PRO A 213 -6.71 -19.60 -4.28
C PRO A 213 -6.46 -18.41 -5.21
N ILE A 214 -5.39 -17.63 -4.98
CA ILE A 214 -4.91 -16.56 -5.86
C ILE A 214 -3.85 -17.10 -6.84
N GLY A 215 -3.67 -18.42 -6.91
CA GLY A 215 -2.70 -19.09 -7.77
C GLY A 215 -2.66 -18.50 -9.18
N LEU A 216 -1.47 -18.07 -9.59
CA LEU A 216 -1.10 -17.86 -10.99
C LEU A 216 -0.65 -19.20 -11.56
#